data_AF-A0A0F6W2X4-F1
#
_entry.id   AF-A0A0F6W2X4-F1
#
_cell.length_a   1.000
_cell.length_b   1.000
_cell.length_c   1.000
_cell.angle_alpha   90.00
_cell.angle_beta   90.00
_cell.angle_gamma   90.00
#
_symmetry.space_group_name_H-M   'P 1'
#
loop_
_entity.id
_entity.type
_entity.pdbx_description
1 polymer ?
#
loop_
_entity_poly.entity_id
_entity_poly.type
_entity_poly.pdbx_seq_one_letter_code
_entity_poly.pdbx_strand_id
1 'polypeptide(L)'
;MPLASDLNPNRAERCAGCGEPLGLGPWWCIETQPFHERCAPWESRAFPLSHEIRRLRLLRRKLTRAIAAIDAVGVALRAAERRWPDSALDLLSASHKAIEGLDARMRELGWRR
;
A
#
# COMPACT_ATOMS: atom_id res chain seq x y z
N MET A 1 11.27 -13.24 6.05
CA MET A 1 10.31 -13.51 7.14
C MET A 1 9.10 -14.16 6.51
N PRO A 2 8.63 -15.33 6.99
CA PRO A 2 7.54 -16.02 6.35
C PRO A 2 6.29 -15.13 6.39
N LEU A 3 5.58 -15.09 5.26
CA LEU A 3 4.26 -14.51 5.12
C LEU A 3 3.29 -15.25 6.06
N ALA A 4 2.24 -14.58 6.52
CA ALA A 4 1.13 -15.18 7.26
C ALA A 4 0.34 -16.14 6.35
N SER A 5 0.97 -17.24 5.93
CA SER A 5 0.47 -18.18 4.90
C SER A 5 0.33 -19.62 5.39
N ASP A 6 0.65 -19.92 6.64
CA ASP A 6 0.45 -21.27 7.21
C ASP A 6 -0.59 -21.23 8.34
N LEU A 7 -1.81 -20.80 8.02
CA LEU A 7 -2.99 -21.08 8.84
C LEU A 7 -3.42 -22.51 8.54
N ASN A 8 -2.82 -23.50 9.20
CA ASN A 8 -3.30 -24.88 9.14
C ASN A 8 -4.58 -25.00 10.01
N PRO A 9 -5.76 -25.30 9.45
CA PRO A 9 -7.05 -25.19 10.13
C PRO A 9 -7.40 -26.40 11.03
N ASN A 10 -6.43 -27.08 11.62
CA ASN A 10 -6.68 -28.28 12.44
C ASN A 10 -6.85 -27.96 13.94
N ARG A 11 -8.04 -27.45 14.26
CA ARG A 11 -9.00 -27.83 15.35
C ARG A 11 -8.55 -28.20 16.79
N ALA A 12 -7.28 -28.18 17.17
CA ALA A 12 -6.87 -28.57 18.53
C ALA A 12 -5.93 -27.57 19.24
N GLU A 13 -5.67 -26.41 18.63
CA GLU A 13 -4.83 -25.40 19.27
C GLU A 13 -5.59 -24.74 20.43
N ARG A 14 -4.99 -24.85 21.63
CA ARG A 14 -5.44 -24.20 22.86
C ARG A 14 -4.72 -22.87 22.99
N CYS A 15 -5.45 -21.85 23.41
CA CYS A 15 -4.88 -20.55 23.75
C CYS A 15 -3.85 -20.72 24.88
N ALA A 16 -2.62 -20.24 24.67
CA ALA A 16 -1.57 -20.28 25.69
C ALA A 16 -1.85 -19.37 26.90
N GLY A 17 -2.77 -18.40 26.77
CA GLY A 17 -3.15 -17.50 27.87
C GLY A 17 -4.27 -18.02 28.77
N CYS A 18 -5.33 -18.63 28.21
CA CYS A 18 -6.48 -19.11 28.99
C CYS A 18 -6.67 -20.63 28.96
N GLY A 19 -5.92 -21.37 28.15
CA GLY A 19 -6.03 -22.82 28.00
C GLY A 19 -7.23 -23.30 27.18
N GLU A 20 -8.18 -22.42 26.84
CA GLU A 20 -9.38 -22.78 26.08
C GLU A 20 -9.09 -22.98 24.59
N PRO A 21 -9.87 -23.81 23.87
CA PRO A 21 -9.77 -23.94 22.43
C PRO A 21 -9.93 -22.58 21.72
N LEU A 22 -9.11 -22.32 20.70
CA LEU A 22 -9.18 -21.06 19.93
C LEU A 22 -10.50 -20.88 19.17
N GLY A 23 -11.14 -21.99 18.80
CA GLY A 23 -12.37 -21.98 18.02
C GLY A 23 -12.16 -21.42 16.61
N LEU A 24 -13.22 -20.81 16.05
CA LEU A 24 -13.20 -20.20 14.71
C LEU A 24 -12.97 -18.68 14.74
N GLY A 25 -12.81 -18.08 15.93
CA GLY A 25 -12.58 -16.65 16.09
C GLY A 25 -11.16 -16.24 15.69
N PRO A 26 -10.88 -14.94 15.59
CA PRO A 26 -9.53 -14.45 15.32
C PRO A 26 -8.59 -14.83 16.46
N TRP A 27 -7.42 -15.37 16.10
CA TRP A 27 -6.34 -15.72 17.01
C TRP A 27 -5.00 -15.33 16.42
N TRP A 28 -4.00 -15.22 17.30
CA TRP A 28 -2.68 -14.70 16.97
C TRP A 28 -1.61 -15.73 17.36
N CYS A 29 -0.63 -15.94 16.50
CA CYS A 29 0.54 -16.74 16.82
C CYS A 29 1.69 -15.82 17.25
N ILE A 30 2.20 -16.05 18.46
CA ILE A 30 3.24 -15.26 19.10
C ILE A 30 4.31 -16.23 19.61
N GLU A 31 5.54 -16.12 19.12
CA GLU A 31 6.64 -17.05 19.49
C GLU A 31 6.22 -18.52 19.34
N THR A 32 5.53 -18.84 18.25
CA THR A 32 4.97 -20.18 17.96
C THR A 32 3.83 -20.65 18.87
N GLN A 33 3.38 -19.82 19.81
CA GLN A 33 2.25 -20.11 20.68
C GLN A 33 1.00 -19.34 20.24
N PRO A 34 -0.17 -19.98 20.18
CA PRO A 34 -1.38 -19.32 19.76
C PRO A 34 -2.14 -18.71 20.95
N PHE A 35 -2.73 -17.53 20.73
CA PHE A 35 -3.50 -16.79 21.72
C PHE A 35 -4.80 -16.28 21.13
N HIS A 36 -5.89 -16.28 21.91
CA HIS A 36 -7.00 -15.39 21.63
C HIS A 36 -6.51 -13.94 21.66
N GLU A 37 -7.14 -13.08 20.86
CA GLU A 37 -6.82 -11.65 20.84
C GLU A 37 -6.85 -11.02 22.24
N ARG A 38 -7.77 -11.43 23.13
CA ARG A 38 -7.84 -10.88 24.50
C ARG A 38 -6.82 -11.46 25.47
N CYS A 39 -6.29 -12.64 25.18
CA CYS A 39 -5.40 -13.39 26.07
C CYS A 39 -3.92 -13.17 25.74
N ALA A 40 -3.63 -12.59 24.57
CA ALA A 40 -2.27 -12.25 24.18
C ALA A 40 -1.69 -11.16 25.10
N PRO A 41 -0.42 -11.29 25.53
CA PRO A 41 0.21 -10.33 26.42
C PRO A 41 0.68 -9.09 25.64
N TRP A 42 -0.26 -8.24 25.23
CA TRP A 42 0.04 -7.10 24.35
C TRP A 42 0.88 -6.02 25.01
N GLU A 43 0.65 -5.73 26.29
CA GLU A 43 1.27 -4.61 27.01
C GLU A 43 2.80 -4.75 27.12
N SER A 44 3.31 -5.98 27.16
CA SER A 44 4.74 -6.26 27.24
C SER A 44 5.40 -6.44 25.88
N ARG A 45 4.67 -6.28 24.77
CA ARG A 45 5.13 -6.60 23.42
C ARG A 45 5.16 -5.37 22.51
N ALA A 46 6.03 -5.45 21.50
CA ALA A 46 6.04 -4.47 20.42
C ALA A 46 4.74 -4.56 19.61
N PHE A 47 4.30 -3.41 19.08
CA PHE A 47 3.07 -3.34 18.29
C PHE A 47 3.13 -4.28 17.07
N PRO A 48 2.18 -5.24 16.93
CA PRO A 48 2.30 -6.34 15.98
C PRO A 48 2.20 -5.91 14.52
N LEU A 49 1.57 -4.76 14.23
CA LEU A 49 1.38 -4.24 12.87
C LEU A 49 2.37 -3.12 12.51
N SER A 50 3.50 -3.03 13.21
CA SER A 50 4.50 -1.97 12.99
C SER A 50 5.10 -1.99 11.57
N HIS A 51 5.25 -3.18 10.99
CA HIS A 51 5.71 -3.38 9.63
C HIS A 51 4.67 -2.90 8.60
N GLU A 52 3.38 -3.23 8.81
CA GLU A 52 2.25 -2.83 7.97
C GLU A 52 2.08 -1.31 7.98
N ILE A 53 2.17 -0.68 9.16
CA ILE A 53 2.20 0.79 9.27
C ILE A 53 3.35 1.38 8.45
N ARG A 54 4.55 0.80 8.52
CA ARG A 54 5.70 1.26 7.74
C ARG A 54 5.44 1.13 6.24
N ARG A 55 4.85 0.02 5.79
CA ARG A 55 4.45 -0.19 4.39
C ARG A 55 3.40 0.84 3.94
N LEU A 56 2.38 1.09 4.75
CA LEU A 56 1.36 2.11 4.47
C LEU A 56 1.97 3.51 4.35
N ARG A 57 2.93 3.87 5.20
CA ARG A 57 3.66 5.15 5.09
C ARG A 57 4.46 5.26 3.79
N LEU A 58 5.12 4.18 3.36
CA LEU A 58 5.84 4.15 2.09
C LEU A 58 4.88 4.27 0.90
N LEU A 59 3.77 3.54 0.93
CA LEU A 59 2.74 3.61 -0.11
C LEU A 59 2.16 5.02 -0.22
N ARG A 60 1.82 5.65 0.91
CA ARG A 60 1.36 7.05 0.94
C ARG A 60 2.36 7.98 0.26
N ARG A 61 3.65 7.89 0.57
CA ARG A 61 4.68 8.74 -0.05
C ARG A 61 4.75 8.54 -1.58
N LYS A 62 4.62 7.30 -2.05
CA LYS A 62 4.56 7.00 -3.49
C LYS A 62 3.33 7.65 -4.14
N LEU A 63 2.15 7.47 -3.54
CA LEU A 63 0.90 8.03 -4.05
C LEU A 63 0.93 9.56 -4.07
N THR A 64 1.42 10.22 -3.02
CA THR A 64 1.55 11.68 -3.00
C THR A 64 2.43 12.20 -4.13
N ARG A 65 3.55 11.54 -4.42
CA ARG A 65 4.42 11.91 -5.55
C ARG A 65 3.76 11.68 -6.91
N ALA A 66 2.99 10.60 -7.04
CA ALA A 66 2.25 10.29 -8.25
C ALA A 66 1.17 11.35 -8.52
N ILE A 67 0.37 11.69 -7.51
CA ILE A 67 -0.67 12.71 -7.59
C ILE A 67 -0.07 14.06 -8.03
N ALA A 68 1.02 14.49 -7.40
CA ALA A 68 1.68 15.74 -7.77
C ALA A 68 2.17 15.76 -9.24
N ALA A 69 2.65 14.63 -9.76
CA ALA A 69 3.05 14.52 -11.16
C ALA A 69 1.84 14.58 -12.11
N ILE A 70 0.74 13.92 -11.76
CA ILE A 70 -0.52 13.97 -12.52
C ILE A 70 -1.05 15.41 -12.56
N ASP A 71 -1.07 16.10 -11.42
CA ASP A 71 -1.56 17.49 -11.33
C ASP A 71 -0.72 18.44 -12.19
N ALA A 72 0.62 18.29 -12.17
CA ALA A 72 1.51 19.11 -12.98
C ALA A 72 1.25 18.94 -14.49
N VAL A 73 1.07 17.69 -14.95
CA VAL A 73 0.71 17.42 -16.35
C VAL A 73 -0.68 17.96 -16.67
N GLY A 74 -1.66 17.79 -15.77
CA GLY A 74 -3.01 18.33 -15.93
C GLY A 74 -3.03 19.86 -16.07
N VAL A 75 -2.22 20.58 -15.29
CA VAL A 75 -2.05 22.03 -15.41
C VAL A 75 -1.43 22.40 -16.76
N ALA A 76 -0.39 21.69 -17.20
CA ALA A 76 0.27 21.94 -18.48
C ALA A 76 -0.69 21.73 -19.66
N LEU A 77 -1.45 20.64 -19.66
CA LEU A 77 -2.43 20.34 -20.70
C LEU A 77 -3.57 21.37 -20.75
N ARG A 78 -4.10 21.80 -19.59
CA ARG A 78 -5.11 22.88 -19.56
C ARG A 78 -4.57 24.21 -20.07
N ALA A 79 -3.30 24.52 -19.79
CA ALA A 79 -2.67 25.72 -20.33
C ALA A 79 -2.51 25.64 -21.86
N ALA A 80 -2.17 24.46 -22.39
CA ALA A 80 -2.10 24.21 -23.83
C ALA A 80 -3.47 24.32 -24.50
N GLU A 81 -4.52 23.73 -23.92
CA GLU A 81 -5.90 23.81 -24.39
C GLU A 81 -6.36 25.28 -24.55
N ARG A 82 -6.08 26.13 -23.56
CA ARG A 82 -6.45 27.56 -23.62
C ARG A 82 -5.73 28.36 -24.70
N ARG A 83 -4.52 27.93 -25.07
CA ARG A 83 -3.68 28.61 -26.07
C ARG A 83 -3.94 28.10 -27.49
N TRP A 84 -4.73 27.05 -27.64
CA TRP A 84 -5.03 26.47 -28.94
C TRP A 84 -5.85 27.44 -29.82
N PRO A 85 -5.58 27.55 -31.13
CA PRO A 85 -4.56 26.84 -31.91
C PRO A 85 -3.19 27.55 -31.99
N ASP A 86 -2.97 28.63 -31.25
CA ASP A 86 -1.73 29.39 -31.32
C ASP A 86 -0.56 28.53 -30.82
N SER A 87 0.49 28.37 -31.65
CA SER A 87 1.64 27.49 -31.36
C SER A 87 1.29 25.99 -31.27
N ALA A 88 0.31 25.53 -32.05
CA ALA A 88 -0.18 24.14 -32.07
C ALA A 88 0.92 23.06 -32.08
N LEU A 89 1.93 23.17 -32.95
CA LEU A 89 2.99 22.16 -33.06
C LEU A 89 3.85 22.06 -31.79
N ASP A 90 4.23 23.20 -31.21
CA ASP A 90 5.01 23.24 -29.96
C ASP A 90 4.19 22.73 -28.78
N LEU A 91 2.89 23.07 -28.72
CA LEU A 91 1.98 22.60 -27.69
C LEU A 91 1.73 21.09 -27.78
N LEU A 92 1.58 20.54 -28.99
CA LEU A 92 1.43 19.09 -29.19
C LEU A 92 2.68 18.33 -28.78
N SER A 93 3.86 18.80 -29.18
CA SER A 93 5.14 18.18 -28.80
C SER A 93 5.37 18.21 -27.29
N ALA A 94 5.11 19.35 -26.65
CA ALA A 94 5.23 19.49 -25.19
C ALA A 94 4.21 18.62 -24.44
N SER A 95 2.97 18.53 -24.94
CA SER A 95 1.91 17.71 -24.35
C SER A 95 2.23 16.22 -24.44
N HIS A 96 2.74 15.74 -25.59
CA HIS A 96 3.19 14.35 -25.71
C HIS A 96 4.33 14.03 -24.76
N LYS A 97 5.36 14.88 -24.66
CA LYS A 97 6.47 14.67 -23.71
C LYS A 97 5.99 14.61 -22.26
N ALA A 98 5.02 15.46 -21.89
CA ALA A 98 4.44 15.46 -20.54
C ALA A 98 3.70 14.15 -20.24
N ILE A 99 2.94 13.63 -21.21
CA ILE A 99 2.21 12.36 -21.10
C ILE A 99 3.18 11.17 -21.04
N GLU A 100 4.18 11.12 -21.92
CA GLU A 100 5.20 10.06 -21.91
C GLU A 100 5.99 10.03 -20.60
N GLY A 101 6.35 11.21 -20.07
CA GLY A 101 7.01 11.34 -18.78
C GLY A 101 6.14 10.83 -17.62
N LEU A 102 4.83 11.10 -17.65
CA LEU A 102 3.88 10.55 -16.68
C LEU A 102 3.77 9.03 -16.79
N ASP A 103 3.62 8.48 -17.99
CA ASP A 103 3.57 7.03 -18.23
C ASP A 103 4.85 6.32 -17.75
N ALA A 104 6.03 6.92 -17.97
CA ALA A 104 7.30 6.42 -17.43
C ALA A 104 7.29 6.41 -15.90
N ARG A 105 6.85 7.51 -15.27
CA ARG A 105 6.74 7.64 -13.81
C ARG A 105 5.77 6.63 -13.20
N MET A 106 4.64 6.40 -13.85
CA MET A 106 3.65 5.40 -13.41
C MET A 106 4.23 3.98 -13.45
N ARG A 107 5.02 3.64 -14.49
CA ARG A 107 5.73 2.35 -14.59
C ARG A 107 6.78 2.17 -13.49
N GLU A 108 7.58 3.21 -13.17
CA GLU A 108 8.53 3.17 -12.04
C GLU A 108 7.84 2.88 -10.70
N LEU A 109 6.60 3.36 -10.54
CA LEU A 109 5.80 3.13 -9.35
C LEU A 109 5.13 1.74 -9.32
N GLY A 110 5.27 0.95 -10.38
CA GLY A 110 4.72 -0.39 -10.48
C GLY A 110 3.26 -0.45 -10.93
N TRP A 111 2.70 0.66 -11.43
CA TRP A 111 1.39 0.61 -12.10
C TRP A 111 1.55 -0.04 -13.48
N ARG A 112 0.86 -1.16 -13.69
CA ARG A 112 0.69 -1.81 -14.99
C ARG A 112 -0.70 -1.43 -15.53
N ARG A 113 -0.77 -1.02 -16.80
CA ARG A 113 -2.03 -0.80 -17.53
C ARG A 113 -2.83 -2.10 -17.63
#